data_AF-A0A1Q7ZN32-F1
#
_entry.id   AF-A0A1Q7ZN32-F1
#
_cell.length_a   1.000
_cell.length_b   1.000
_cell.length_c   1.000
_cell.angle_alpha   90.00
_cell.angle_beta   90.00
_cell.angle_gamma   90.00
#
_symmetry.space_group_name_H-M   'P 1'
#
loop_
_entity.id
_entity.type
_entity.pdbx_description
1 polymer ?
#
loop_
_entity_poly.entity_id
_entity_poly.type
_entity_poly.pdbx_seq_one_letter_code
_entity_poly.pdbx_strand_id
1 'polypeptide(L)'
;LACRNTLMYFDAETQAKVVARFHFALEDGGILFLGKAEMLIAHTHLFRPLDLKTRIFSKVRQDGLRDRLNVISDGGSYDALEYPVNYRRIREMACDSIPSAVVVVHAAGTVAMANSAARCLFGLSVGDIGRPFQDLQVSYRPAELRSALEEVSTSGRSIVLKEVLWPGATTGSDCFDIHLCPIADQSDGTAGVAITFIDVSLSRRLQDELEYANRELETAYEELQSTVEELETTNEELQSTVEELETTNEELHSTNEELETMNAELHSTNEELQTINDELRMRTNELDELNDFLESILVSQRGGMAVIDRDLRVTVWNQRSAELWGVRSDEAPGQHFLNLDIGLPVEDLRPAIKAVLSGTTDHGEVALEATNRRGRDFLCRTSLAPLLGTDHSVRGVILLMDEVENG
;
A
#
# COMPACT_ATOMS: atom_id res chain seq x y z
N LEU A 1 69.81 70.71 -34.71
CA LEU A 1 70.45 69.96 -35.82
C LEU A 1 70.96 70.96 -36.86
N ALA A 2 72.15 70.79 -37.42
CA ALA A 2 72.73 71.71 -38.41
C ALA A 2 73.18 70.96 -39.67
N CYS A 3 72.81 71.45 -40.85
CA CYS A 3 73.21 70.90 -42.15
C CYS A 3 73.61 72.04 -43.08
N ARG A 4 74.90 72.11 -43.46
CA ARG A 4 75.43 73.17 -44.34
C ARG A 4 76.12 72.59 -45.56
N ASN A 5 75.90 73.21 -46.70
CA ASN A 5 76.49 72.90 -48.01
C ASN A 5 76.33 71.44 -48.46
N THR A 6 75.44 70.67 -47.84
CA THR A 6 75.32 69.22 -48.10
C THR A 6 74.11 68.91 -48.96
N LEU A 7 72.97 69.58 -48.73
CA LEU A 7 71.77 69.31 -49.51
C LEU A 7 71.92 69.75 -50.98
N MET A 8 72.82 70.69 -51.27
CA MET A 8 73.08 71.17 -52.63
C MET A 8 73.64 70.09 -53.58
N TYR A 9 74.16 68.97 -53.04
CA TYR A 9 74.65 67.84 -53.83
C TYR A 9 73.56 66.82 -54.19
N PHE A 10 72.35 66.99 -53.64
CA PHE A 10 71.24 66.08 -53.81
C PHE A 10 70.16 66.68 -54.72
N ASP A 11 69.44 65.82 -55.45
CA ASP A 11 68.24 66.22 -56.18
C ASP A 11 67.09 66.59 -55.22
N ALA A 12 66.05 67.24 -55.76
CA ALA A 12 64.94 67.75 -54.96
C ALA A 12 64.22 66.63 -54.16
N GLU A 13 64.14 65.42 -54.72
CA GLU A 13 63.51 64.27 -54.07
C GLU A 13 64.34 63.77 -52.87
N THR A 14 65.66 63.67 -53.03
CA THR A 14 66.57 63.25 -51.96
C THR A 14 66.66 64.33 -50.88
N GLN A 15 66.63 65.60 -51.26
CA GLN A 15 66.53 66.72 -50.30
C GLN A 15 65.27 66.59 -49.43
N ALA A 16 64.10 66.30 -50.03
CA ALA A 16 62.85 66.09 -49.29
C ALA A 16 62.94 64.94 -48.26
N LYS A 17 63.52 63.81 -48.67
CA LYS A 17 63.73 62.63 -47.80
C LYS A 17 64.62 62.95 -46.60
N VAL A 18 65.72 63.67 -46.82
CA VAL A 18 66.64 64.07 -45.74
C VAL A 18 65.96 65.05 -44.78
N VAL A 19 65.16 65.99 -45.29
CA VAL A 19 64.40 66.96 -44.47
C VAL A 19 63.35 66.27 -43.60
N ALA A 20 62.62 65.29 -44.12
CA ALA A 20 61.66 64.49 -43.33
C ALA A 20 62.37 63.74 -42.18
N ARG A 21 63.55 63.16 -42.43
CA ARG A 21 64.36 62.51 -41.40
C ARG A 21 64.89 63.50 -40.34
N PHE A 22 65.26 64.72 -40.75
CA PHE A 22 65.63 65.77 -39.79
C PHE A 22 64.46 66.18 -38.90
N HIS A 23 63.23 66.21 -39.42
CA HIS A 23 62.03 66.48 -38.61
C HIS A 23 61.81 65.41 -37.56
N PHE A 24 61.95 64.13 -37.95
CA PHE A 24 61.84 63.00 -37.01
C PHE A 24 62.92 63.01 -35.92
N ALA A 25 64.17 63.32 -36.29
CA ALA A 25 65.30 63.30 -35.37
C ALA A 25 65.31 64.47 -34.35
N LEU A 26 64.53 65.53 -34.60
CA LEU A 26 64.42 66.68 -33.71
C LEU A 26 63.30 66.46 -32.68
N GLU A 27 63.57 66.81 -31.42
CA GLU A 27 62.52 66.93 -30.40
C GLU A 27 61.54 68.06 -30.72
N ASP A 28 60.38 68.05 -30.06
CA ASP A 28 59.32 69.03 -30.30
C ASP A 28 59.75 70.44 -29.83
N GLY A 29 59.83 71.38 -30.78
CA GLY A 29 60.44 72.70 -30.57
C GLY A 29 61.93 72.77 -30.93
N GLY A 30 62.52 71.66 -31.39
CA GLY A 30 63.90 71.59 -31.85
C GLY A 30 64.18 72.50 -33.05
N ILE A 31 65.42 72.98 -33.12
CA ILE A 31 65.87 73.95 -34.12
C ILE A 31 66.71 73.26 -35.21
N LEU A 32 66.37 73.52 -36.46
CA LEU A 32 67.12 73.15 -37.66
C LEU A 32 67.82 74.38 -38.24
N PHE A 33 69.13 74.28 -38.46
CA PHE A 33 69.93 75.31 -39.11
C PHE A 33 70.43 74.84 -40.47
N LEU A 34 70.14 75.61 -41.53
CA LEU A 34 70.55 75.30 -42.90
C LEU A 34 71.54 76.33 -43.46
N GLY A 35 72.39 75.91 -44.40
CA GLY A 35 73.31 76.80 -45.11
C GLY A 35 72.61 77.70 -46.15
N LYS A 36 73.38 78.64 -46.73
CA LYS A 36 72.84 79.66 -47.66
C LYS A 36 72.37 79.08 -49.00
N ALA A 37 72.89 77.92 -49.39
CA ALA A 37 72.55 77.26 -50.65
C ALA A 37 71.29 76.37 -50.53
N GLU A 38 70.79 76.14 -49.32
CA GLU A 38 69.66 75.25 -49.05
C GLU A 38 68.35 76.03 -48.82
N MET A 39 67.42 76.00 -49.79
CA MET A 39 66.08 76.61 -49.67
C MET A 39 65.00 75.55 -49.41
N LEU A 40 64.40 75.57 -48.21
CA LEU A 40 63.23 74.77 -47.82
C LEU A 40 61.90 75.34 -48.37
N ILE A 41 61.82 75.69 -49.66
CA ILE A 41 60.58 76.29 -50.21
C ILE A 41 59.45 75.24 -50.27
N ALA A 42 59.77 73.95 -50.43
CA ALA A 42 58.79 72.88 -50.62
C ALA A 42 58.28 72.20 -49.32
N HIS A 43 58.87 72.47 -48.15
CA HIS A 43 58.58 71.73 -46.90
C HIS A 43 58.21 72.63 -45.72
N THR A 44 57.45 73.69 -46.00
CA THR A 44 56.96 74.65 -45.00
C THR A 44 56.01 74.03 -43.95
N HIS A 45 55.42 72.87 -44.24
CA HIS A 45 54.55 72.15 -43.32
C HIS A 45 55.31 71.39 -42.22
N LEU A 46 56.60 71.08 -42.41
CA LEU A 46 57.44 70.40 -41.41
C LEU A 46 58.20 71.40 -40.53
N PHE A 47 58.63 72.51 -41.12
CA PHE A 47 59.50 73.48 -40.46
C PHE A 47 58.99 74.90 -40.62
N ARG A 48 58.85 75.61 -39.49
CA ARG A 48 58.50 77.04 -39.45
C ARG A 48 59.77 77.89 -39.43
N PRO A 49 59.90 78.93 -40.29
CA PRO A 49 61.06 79.83 -40.24
C PRO A 49 61.05 80.68 -38.97
N LEU A 50 62.17 80.71 -38.25
CA LEU A 50 62.40 81.61 -37.11
C LEU A 50 63.19 82.85 -37.52
N ASP A 51 64.24 82.66 -38.32
CA ASP A 51 65.02 83.76 -38.91
C ASP A 51 65.47 83.38 -40.33
N LEU A 52 64.92 84.08 -41.33
CA LEU A 52 65.25 83.85 -42.75
C LEU A 52 66.62 84.39 -43.14
N LYS A 53 67.15 85.40 -42.42
CA LYS A 53 68.46 86.01 -42.72
C LYS A 53 69.59 85.05 -42.33
N THR A 54 69.40 84.31 -41.24
CA THR A 54 70.33 83.28 -40.77
C THR A 54 69.89 81.84 -41.09
N ARG A 55 68.72 81.65 -41.72
CA ARG A 55 68.15 80.35 -42.14
C ARG A 55 67.98 79.34 -41.00
N ILE A 56 67.39 79.83 -39.91
CA ILE A 56 67.01 79.04 -38.74
C ILE A 56 65.52 78.70 -38.83
N PHE A 57 65.18 77.43 -38.61
CA PHE A 57 63.83 76.90 -38.64
C PHE A 57 63.51 76.11 -37.36
N SER A 58 62.27 76.14 -36.89
CA SER A 58 61.79 75.31 -35.78
C SER A 58 60.88 74.19 -36.28
N LYS A 59 60.98 73.01 -35.66
CA LYS A 59 60.07 71.88 -35.90
C LYS A 59 58.61 72.27 -35.62
N VAL A 60 57.71 71.99 -36.55
CA VAL A 60 56.25 72.09 -36.34
C VAL A 60 55.79 70.81 -35.62
N ARG A 61 55.06 70.97 -34.51
CA ARG A 61 54.49 69.84 -33.73
C ARG A 61 53.39 69.15 -34.53
N GLN A 62 53.36 67.81 -34.49
CA GLN A 62 52.29 66.99 -35.05
C GLN A 62 51.74 66.09 -33.94
N ASP A 63 50.47 66.32 -33.58
CA ASP A 63 49.78 65.64 -32.49
C ASP A 63 49.11 64.36 -33.01
N GLY A 64 49.90 63.31 -33.25
CA GLY A 64 49.36 61.98 -33.56
C GLY A 64 50.36 61.02 -34.20
N LEU A 65 50.27 59.73 -33.82
CA LEU A 65 51.06 58.65 -34.43
C LEU A 65 50.76 58.52 -35.94
N ARG A 66 49.50 58.80 -36.35
CA ARG A 66 49.05 58.82 -37.75
C ARG A 66 49.68 59.95 -38.57
N ASP A 67 49.84 61.15 -38.01
CA ASP A 67 50.49 62.26 -38.71
C ASP A 67 51.99 62.01 -38.88
N ARG A 68 52.64 61.41 -37.86
CA ARG A 68 54.04 60.96 -37.96
C ARG A 68 54.25 59.89 -39.04
N LEU A 69 53.26 59.02 -39.25
CA LEU A 69 53.27 58.01 -40.32
C LEU A 69 52.96 58.62 -41.71
N ASN A 70 52.10 59.64 -41.78
CA ASN A 70 51.78 60.34 -43.04
C ASN A 70 52.97 61.13 -43.61
N VAL A 71 53.82 61.72 -42.76
CA VAL A 71 55.08 62.39 -43.20
C VAL A 71 56.08 61.38 -43.77
N ILE A 72 56.03 60.12 -43.33
CA ILE A 72 56.86 59.03 -43.86
C ILE A 72 56.31 58.55 -45.22
N SER A 73 54.98 58.58 -45.41
CA SER A 73 54.35 58.15 -46.67
C SER A 73 54.44 59.16 -47.82
N ASP A 74 54.59 60.46 -47.55
CA ASP A 74 54.76 61.49 -48.61
C ASP A 74 56.18 61.52 -49.22
N GLY A 75 57.14 60.86 -48.57
CA GLY A 75 58.47 60.60 -49.10
C GLY A 75 58.50 59.27 -49.86
N GLY A 76 57.93 59.24 -51.06
CA GLY A 76 57.68 58.03 -51.85
C GLY A 76 58.76 56.94 -51.72
N SER A 77 58.34 55.73 -51.30
CA SER A 77 59.03 54.45 -51.52
C SER A 77 58.11 53.26 -51.23
N TYR A 78 58.37 52.20 -51.99
CA TYR A 78 57.54 51.05 -52.39
C TYR A 78 57.35 49.92 -51.37
N ASP A 79 57.52 50.12 -50.05
CA ASP A 79 57.78 49.01 -49.11
C ASP A 79 56.83 48.90 -47.89
N ALA A 80 55.65 49.53 -47.93
CA ALA A 80 54.69 49.55 -46.81
C ALA A 80 53.48 48.58 -46.94
N LEU A 81 53.49 47.64 -47.91
CA LEU A 81 52.31 46.83 -48.24
C LEU A 81 52.25 45.41 -47.62
N GLU A 82 53.29 44.91 -46.94
CA GLU A 82 53.28 43.53 -46.40
C GLU A 82 52.73 43.37 -44.97
N TYR A 83 52.71 44.42 -44.14
CA TYR A 83 52.27 44.30 -42.73
C TYR A 83 50.74 44.29 -42.48
N PRO A 84 49.88 45.01 -43.23
CA PRO A 84 48.43 44.99 -42.97
C PRO A 84 47.72 43.71 -43.41
N VAL A 85 48.28 42.99 -44.40
CA VAL A 85 47.63 41.84 -45.05
C VAL A 85 47.70 40.59 -44.17
N ASN A 86 48.79 40.41 -43.42
CA ASN A 86 49.04 39.19 -42.65
C ASN A 86 48.13 39.05 -41.42
N TYR A 87 47.89 40.13 -40.68
CA TYR A 87 47.00 40.13 -39.52
C TYR A 87 45.52 39.97 -39.89
N ARG A 88 45.09 40.55 -41.01
CA ARG A 88 43.72 40.39 -41.50
C ARG A 88 43.44 38.92 -41.86
N ARG A 89 44.37 38.28 -42.57
CA ARG A 89 44.26 36.88 -42.97
C ARG A 89 44.24 35.94 -41.78
N ILE A 90 45.05 36.19 -40.74
CA ILE A 90 45.04 35.40 -39.50
C ILE A 90 43.70 35.53 -38.76
N ARG A 91 43.11 36.74 -38.69
CA ARG A 91 41.79 36.95 -38.08
C ARG A 91 40.68 36.20 -38.82
N GLU A 92 40.69 36.25 -40.15
CA GLU A 92 39.73 35.52 -40.99
C GLU A 92 39.87 34.00 -40.80
N MET A 93 41.10 33.47 -40.82
CA MET A 93 41.37 32.04 -40.57
C MET A 93 40.99 31.61 -39.14
N ALA A 94 41.24 32.46 -38.13
CA ALA A 94 40.83 32.20 -36.76
C ALA A 94 39.31 32.11 -36.63
N CYS A 95 38.57 33.01 -37.28
CA CYS A 95 37.10 32.95 -37.29
C CYS A 95 36.56 31.73 -38.04
N ASP A 96 37.18 31.34 -39.17
CA ASP A 96 36.83 30.14 -39.94
C ASP A 96 37.17 28.83 -39.19
N SER A 97 38.02 28.88 -38.16
CA SER A 97 38.32 27.72 -37.29
C SER A 97 37.30 27.51 -36.17
N ILE A 98 36.41 28.48 -35.92
CA ILE A 98 35.35 28.37 -34.91
C ILE A 98 34.28 27.38 -35.43
N PRO A 99 33.94 26.32 -34.68
CA PRO A 99 33.01 25.29 -35.15
C PRO A 99 31.55 25.78 -35.19
N SER A 100 31.19 26.75 -34.36
CA SER A 100 29.87 27.38 -34.35
C SER A 100 29.72 28.39 -35.49
N ALA A 101 28.51 28.51 -36.05
CA ALA A 101 28.23 29.53 -37.05
C ALA A 101 28.27 30.92 -36.41
N VAL A 102 29.10 31.81 -36.94
CA VAL A 102 29.26 33.19 -36.47
C VAL A 102 29.03 34.17 -37.62
N VAL A 103 28.12 35.11 -37.41
CA VAL A 103 27.85 36.25 -38.31
C VAL A 103 28.09 37.53 -37.52
N VAL A 104 28.91 38.43 -38.05
CA VAL A 104 29.14 39.75 -37.45
C VAL A 104 28.43 40.79 -38.29
N VAL A 105 27.58 41.58 -37.65
CA VAL A 105 26.86 42.70 -38.25
C VAL A 105 27.49 43.99 -37.75
N HIS A 106 27.88 44.87 -38.66
CA HIS A 106 28.40 46.19 -38.34
C HIS A 106 27.31 47.08 -37.73
N ALA A 107 27.68 48.11 -36.97
CA ALA A 107 26.74 49.08 -36.39
C ALA A 107 25.80 49.73 -37.43
N ALA A 108 26.23 49.81 -38.69
CA ALA A 108 25.43 50.30 -39.82
C ALA A 108 24.40 49.28 -40.36
N GLY A 109 24.25 48.12 -39.73
CA GLY A 109 23.30 47.08 -40.13
C GLY A 109 23.73 46.23 -41.32
N THR A 110 25.00 46.29 -41.73
CA THR A 110 25.56 45.50 -42.84
C THR A 110 26.38 44.31 -42.33
N VAL A 111 26.40 43.21 -43.08
CA VAL A 111 27.21 42.04 -42.71
C VAL A 111 28.68 42.36 -42.86
N ALA A 112 29.40 42.38 -41.73
CA ALA A 112 30.85 42.61 -41.71
C ALA A 112 31.64 41.33 -41.96
N MET A 113 31.13 40.19 -41.51
CA MET A 113 31.81 38.90 -41.60
C MET A 113 30.83 37.75 -41.41
N ALA A 114 31.09 36.62 -42.06
CA ALA A 114 30.45 35.33 -41.76
C ALA A 114 31.53 34.24 -41.87
N ASN A 115 31.68 33.42 -40.84
CA ASN A 115 32.68 32.34 -40.85
C ASN A 115 32.26 31.15 -41.72
N SER A 116 33.16 30.20 -41.94
CA SER A 116 32.95 28.98 -42.72
C SER A 116 31.69 28.23 -42.30
N ALA A 117 31.47 28.05 -41.00
CA ALA A 117 30.29 27.39 -40.44
C ALA A 117 29.00 28.16 -40.76
N ALA A 118 28.97 29.48 -40.62
CA ALA A 118 27.81 30.30 -40.98
C ALA A 118 27.52 30.30 -42.49
N ARG A 119 28.56 30.34 -43.33
CA ARG A 119 28.40 30.23 -44.79
C ARG A 119 27.81 28.88 -45.18
N CYS A 120 28.23 27.81 -44.54
CA CYS A 120 27.68 26.47 -44.77
C CYS A 120 26.23 26.34 -44.26
N LEU A 121 25.94 26.82 -43.05
CA LEU A 121 24.64 26.67 -42.39
C LEU A 121 23.55 27.52 -43.06
N PHE A 122 23.88 28.75 -43.47
CA PHE A 122 22.93 29.70 -44.04
C PHE A 122 23.05 29.87 -45.56
N GLY A 123 23.97 29.16 -46.21
CA GLY A 123 24.22 29.30 -47.65
C GLY A 123 24.76 30.68 -48.05
N LEU A 124 25.47 31.37 -47.14
CA LEU A 124 25.98 32.72 -47.39
C LEU A 124 27.21 32.67 -48.30
N SER A 125 27.25 33.58 -49.27
CA SER A 125 28.36 33.76 -50.20
C SER A 125 29.29 34.90 -49.74
N VAL A 126 30.50 34.96 -50.32
CA VAL A 126 31.41 36.10 -50.10
C VAL A 126 30.79 37.43 -50.57
N GLY A 127 29.86 37.38 -51.54
CA GLY A 127 29.12 38.54 -52.04
C GLY A 127 28.04 39.06 -51.08
N ASP A 128 27.71 38.31 -50.02
CA ASP A 128 26.76 38.76 -49.00
C ASP A 128 27.42 39.65 -47.93
N ILE A 129 28.75 39.68 -47.90
CA ILE A 129 29.51 40.61 -47.06
C ILE A 129 29.30 42.04 -47.58
N GLY A 130 28.92 42.94 -46.68
CA GLY A 130 28.61 44.34 -46.96
C GLY A 130 27.14 44.59 -47.31
N ARG A 131 26.33 43.54 -47.53
CA ARG A 131 24.88 43.69 -47.74
C ARG A 131 24.17 44.00 -46.42
N PRO A 132 23.02 44.70 -46.45
CA PRO A 132 22.17 44.86 -45.27
C PRO A 132 21.76 43.50 -44.69
N PHE A 133 21.93 43.30 -43.39
CA PHE A 133 21.63 42.03 -42.72
C PHE A 133 20.15 41.65 -42.87
N GLN A 134 19.26 42.63 -42.85
CA GLN A 134 17.80 42.47 -43.06
C GLN A 134 17.41 41.83 -44.40
N ASP A 135 18.29 41.90 -45.42
CA ASP A 135 18.02 41.34 -46.75
C ASP A 135 18.36 39.84 -46.83
N LEU A 136 18.98 39.29 -45.78
CA LEU A 136 19.43 37.91 -45.74
C LEU A 136 18.45 37.03 -44.95
N GLN A 137 18.33 35.76 -45.35
CA GLN A 137 17.41 34.81 -44.71
C GLN A 137 17.70 34.60 -43.22
N VAL A 138 18.97 34.66 -42.84
CA VAL A 138 19.44 34.54 -41.44
C VAL A 138 18.81 35.58 -40.51
N SER A 139 18.31 36.71 -41.02
CA SER A 139 17.70 37.76 -40.20
C SER A 139 16.29 37.44 -39.69
N TYR A 140 15.56 36.56 -40.39
CA TYR A 140 14.17 36.19 -40.07
C TYR A 140 13.95 34.66 -39.94
N ARG A 141 14.98 33.85 -40.24
CA ARG A 141 15.01 32.39 -39.99
C ARG A 141 16.39 32.01 -39.44
N PRO A 142 16.49 31.28 -38.32
CA PRO A 142 15.43 30.50 -37.67
C PRO A 142 14.53 31.29 -36.70
N ALA A 143 14.91 32.52 -36.31
CA ALA A 143 14.11 33.40 -35.47
C ALA A 143 14.17 34.86 -35.98
N GLU A 144 13.32 35.72 -35.44
CA GLU A 144 13.31 37.16 -35.73
C GLU A 144 14.48 37.85 -35.01
N LEU A 145 15.65 37.93 -35.66
CA LEU A 145 16.88 38.44 -35.04
C LEU A 145 17.01 39.97 -35.10
N ARG A 146 16.17 40.65 -35.88
CA ARG A 146 16.29 42.11 -36.09
C ARG A 146 16.03 42.90 -34.80
N SER A 147 14.95 42.60 -34.10
CA SER A 147 14.62 43.27 -32.84
C SER A 147 15.69 43.02 -31.77
N ALA A 148 16.19 41.78 -31.68
CA ALA A 148 17.28 41.44 -30.76
C ALA A 148 18.59 42.16 -31.13
N LEU A 149 18.89 42.31 -32.41
CA LEU A 149 20.07 43.05 -32.89
C LEU A 149 19.99 44.55 -32.57
N GLU A 150 18.83 45.17 -32.78
CA GLU A 150 18.58 46.57 -32.43
C GLU A 150 18.69 46.79 -30.92
N GLU A 151 18.14 45.87 -30.12
CA GLU A 151 18.22 45.92 -28.66
C GLU A 151 19.67 45.78 -28.16
N VAL A 152 20.45 44.84 -28.69
CA VAL A 152 21.86 44.66 -28.33
C VAL A 152 22.70 45.86 -28.74
N SER A 153 22.45 46.44 -29.92
CA SER A 153 23.20 47.59 -30.40
C SER A 153 22.92 48.87 -29.59
N THR A 154 21.68 49.05 -29.13
CA THR A 154 21.24 50.20 -28.32
C THR A 154 21.60 50.04 -26.84
N SER A 155 21.40 48.85 -26.27
CA SER A 155 21.60 48.59 -24.83
C SER A 155 23.05 48.26 -24.47
N GLY A 156 23.85 47.80 -25.44
CA GLY A 156 25.21 47.30 -25.21
C GLY A 156 25.26 46.01 -24.38
N ARG A 157 24.13 45.30 -24.21
CA ARG A 157 24.05 44.04 -23.45
C ARG A 157 23.88 42.85 -24.39
N SER A 158 24.46 41.71 -24.00
CA SER A 158 24.27 40.46 -24.74
C SER A 158 22.86 39.89 -24.54
N ILE A 159 22.27 39.37 -25.62
CA ILE A 159 20.99 38.65 -25.59
C ILE A 159 21.22 37.21 -26.01
N VAL A 160 20.54 36.27 -25.34
CA VAL A 160 20.56 34.85 -25.69
C VAL A 160 19.14 34.41 -25.98
N LEU A 161 18.90 33.94 -27.21
CA LEU A 161 17.67 33.26 -27.58
C LEU A 161 17.92 31.76 -27.40
N LYS A 162 17.24 31.16 -26.44
CA LYS A 162 17.41 29.73 -26.13
C LYS A 162 16.51 28.87 -26.99
N GLU A 163 17.00 27.67 -27.29
CA GLU A 163 16.22 26.58 -27.87
C GLU A 163 15.47 26.94 -29.17
N VAL A 164 16.10 27.71 -30.05
CA VAL A 164 15.48 28.12 -31.31
C VAL A 164 15.48 26.93 -32.28
N LEU A 165 14.28 26.49 -32.66
CA LEU A 165 14.08 25.40 -33.62
C LEU A 165 14.42 25.83 -35.04
N TRP A 166 15.13 24.98 -35.78
CA TRP A 166 15.50 25.27 -37.16
C TRP A 166 14.37 24.89 -38.15
N PRO A 167 13.79 25.85 -38.89
CA PRO A 167 12.70 25.59 -39.83
C PRO A 167 13.27 25.01 -41.14
N GLY A 168 13.44 23.68 -41.18
CA GLY A 168 13.95 22.97 -42.36
C GLY A 168 14.73 21.68 -42.06
N ALA A 169 14.90 21.33 -40.78
CA ALA A 169 15.53 20.07 -40.41
C ALA A 169 14.70 18.89 -40.91
N THR A 170 15.30 17.98 -41.69
CA THR A 170 14.68 16.73 -42.14
C THR A 170 14.27 15.81 -41.00
N THR A 171 14.82 16.02 -39.80
CA THR A 171 14.56 15.26 -38.56
C THR A 171 13.82 16.08 -37.49
N GLY A 172 13.42 17.33 -37.79
CA GLY A 172 12.68 18.19 -36.86
C GLY A 172 13.40 18.54 -35.56
N SER A 173 14.69 18.23 -35.44
CA SER A 173 15.40 18.15 -34.17
C SER A 173 16.70 18.96 -34.13
N ASP A 174 16.87 19.91 -35.06
CA ASP A 174 18.00 20.85 -35.05
C ASP A 174 17.58 22.08 -34.24
N CYS A 175 18.26 22.30 -33.13
CA CYS A 175 17.94 23.30 -32.11
C CYS A 175 19.20 24.09 -31.77
N PHE A 176 19.08 25.42 -31.76
CA PHE A 176 20.22 26.32 -31.55
C PHE A 176 19.96 27.32 -30.43
N ASP A 177 20.97 27.55 -29.61
CA ASP A 177 21.07 28.76 -28.79
C ASP A 177 21.74 29.86 -29.61
N ILE A 178 21.08 31.01 -29.72
CA ILE A 178 21.55 32.15 -30.51
C ILE A 178 22.02 33.24 -29.56
N HIS A 179 23.33 33.49 -29.57
CA HIS A 179 23.98 34.49 -28.74
C HIS A 179 24.26 35.73 -29.59
N LEU A 180 23.68 36.86 -29.19
CA LEU A 180 23.95 38.17 -29.77
C LEU A 180 24.81 38.96 -28.80
N CYS A 181 26.08 39.13 -29.13
CA CYS A 181 27.08 39.79 -28.28
C CYS A 181 27.52 41.11 -28.92
N PRO A 182 27.40 42.26 -28.23
CA PRO A 182 27.86 43.53 -28.75
C PRO A 182 29.40 43.55 -28.81
N ILE A 183 29.92 44.14 -29.87
CA ILE A 183 31.35 44.39 -30.07
C ILE A 183 31.56 45.88 -29.78
N ALA A 184 32.26 46.19 -28.69
CA ALA A 184 32.55 47.57 -28.32
C ALA A 184 33.68 48.16 -29.19
N ASP A 185 33.56 49.44 -29.55
CA ASP A 185 34.65 50.26 -30.08
C ASP A 185 35.36 51.01 -28.94
N GLN A 186 36.58 51.50 -29.19
CA GLN A 186 37.37 52.31 -28.24
C GLN A 186 36.70 53.66 -27.89
N SER A 187 35.63 54.02 -28.59
CA SER A 187 34.93 55.32 -28.55
C SER A 187 33.60 55.30 -27.79
N ASP A 188 33.38 54.31 -26.90
CA ASP A 188 32.16 54.13 -26.09
C ASP A 188 30.87 53.85 -26.90
N GLY A 189 31.04 53.35 -28.14
CA GLY A 189 29.95 52.95 -29.03
C GLY A 189 30.04 51.48 -29.45
N THR A 190 28.90 50.87 -29.79
CA THR A 190 28.84 49.52 -30.35
C THR A 190 29.39 49.53 -31.78
N ALA A 191 30.54 48.91 -32.04
CA ALA A 191 31.13 48.74 -33.38
C ALA A 191 30.30 47.77 -34.25
N GLY A 192 29.60 46.84 -33.62
CA GLY A 192 28.77 45.84 -34.27
C GLY A 192 28.27 44.80 -33.28
N VAL A 193 27.65 43.74 -33.78
CA VAL A 193 27.14 42.63 -32.98
C VAL A 193 27.60 41.32 -33.61
N ALA A 194 28.18 40.45 -32.78
CA ALA A 194 28.48 39.08 -33.14
C ALA A 194 27.27 38.19 -32.81
N ILE A 195 26.73 37.53 -33.82
CA ILE A 195 25.64 36.56 -33.71
C ILE A 195 26.28 35.17 -33.82
N THR A 196 26.17 34.36 -32.77
CA THR A 196 26.72 33.01 -32.71
C THR A 196 25.58 32.01 -32.55
N PHE A 197 25.57 30.96 -33.38
CA PHE A 197 24.61 29.87 -33.32
C PHE A 197 25.30 28.64 -32.73
N ILE A 198 24.86 28.22 -31.55
CA ILE A 198 25.40 27.07 -30.82
C ILE A 198 24.40 25.93 -30.96
N ASP A 199 24.82 24.82 -31.56
CA ASP A 199 24.00 23.62 -31.69
C ASP A 199 23.80 22.96 -30.31
N VAL A 200 22.55 22.92 -29.85
CA VAL A 200 22.13 22.32 -28.57
C VAL A 200 21.25 21.09 -28.78
N SER A 201 21.15 20.59 -30.02
CA SER A 201 20.27 19.49 -30.43
C SER A 201 20.50 18.22 -29.64
N LEU A 202 21.76 17.81 -29.47
CA LEU A 202 22.11 16.60 -28.71
C LEU A 202 21.76 16.75 -27.24
N SER A 203 22.11 17.90 -26.64
CA SER A 203 21.84 18.14 -25.22
C SER A 203 20.35 18.13 -24.91
N ARG A 204 19.54 18.75 -25.78
CA ARG A 204 18.09 18.74 -25.68
C ARG A 204 17.52 17.32 -25.76
N ARG A 205 17.93 16.53 -26.75
CA ARG A 205 17.46 15.14 -26.90
C ARG A 205 17.81 14.28 -25.69
N LEU A 206 19.02 14.41 -25.16
CA LEU A 206 19.43 13.69 -23.95
C LEU A 206 18.63 14.13 -22.72
N GLN A 207 18.30 15.42 -22.62
CA GLN A 207 17.45 15.92 -21.55
C GLN A 207 16.02 15.38 -21.66
N ASP A 208 15.44 15.39 -22.87
CA ASP A 208 14.11 14.83 -23.14
C ASP A 208 14.07 13.32 -22.83
N GLU A 209 15.11 12.56 -23.23
CA GLU A 209 15.24 11.12 -22.95
C GLU A 209 15.41 10.84 -21.45
N LEU A 210 16.19 11.67 -20.74
CA LEU A 210 16.36 11.57 -19.30
C LEU A 210 15.04 11.87 -18.56
N GLU A 211 14.33 12.91 -18.97
CA GLU A 211 13.01 13.22 -18.39
C GLU A 211 12.00 12.10 -18.66
N TYR A 212 12.02 11.52 -19.85
CA TYR A 212 11.18 10.39 -20.18
C TYR A 212 11.52 9.17 -19.32
N ALA A 213 12.80 8.79 -19.24
CA ALA A 213 13.26 7.66 -18.44
C ALA A 213 12.97 7.87 -16.94
N ASN A 214 13.11 9.08 -16.42
CA ASN A 214 12.78 9.39 -15.03
C ASN A 214 11.27 9.23 -14.75
N ARG A 215 10.40 9.67 -15.68
CA ARG A 215 8.95 9.47 -15.54
C ARG A 215 8.59 7.99 -15.59
N GLU A 216 9.19 7.22 -16.51
CA GLU A 216 8.98 5.78 -16.60
C GLU A 216 9.45 5.05 -15.33
N LEU A 217 10.59 5.45 -14.77
CA LEU A 217 11.11 4.95 -13.51
C LEU A 217 10.16 5.25 -12.34
N GLU A 218 9.64 6.47 -12.27
CA GLU A 218 8.68 6.88 -11.23
C GLU A 218 7.40 6.05 -11.30
N THR A 219 6.84 5.85 -12.49
CA THR A 219 5.67 4.97 -12.69
C THR A 219 5.98 3.52 -12.29
N ALA A 220 7.14 2.98 -12.66
CA ALA A 220 7.53 1.63 -12.27
C ALA A 220 7.73 1.48 -10.75
N TYR A 221 8.23 2.52 -10.07
CA TYR A 221 8.33 2.54 -8.61
C TYR A 221 6.95 2.57 -7.93
N GLU A 222 6.01 3.38 -8.45
CA GLU A 222 4.63 3.42 -7.96
C GLU A 222 3.93 2.07 -8.13
N GLU A 223 4.08 1.43 -9.30
CA GLU A 223 3.56 0.08 -9.55
C GLU A 223 4.19 -0.95 -8.60
N LEU A 224 5.52 -0.92 -8.43
CA LEU A 224 6.20 -1.83 -7.52
C LEU A 224 5.71 -1.63 -6.08
N GLN A 225 5.60 -0.39 -5.62
CA GLN A 225 5.09 -0.08 -4.28
C GLN A 225 3.66 -0.61 -4.10
N SER A 226 2.78 -0.39 -5.08
CA SER A 226 1.42 -0.93 -5.07
C SER A 226 1.43 -2.45 -4.96
N THR A 227 2.29 -3.16 -5.70
CA THR A 227 2.38 -4.62 -5.60
C THR A 227 2.93 -5.10 -4.26
N VAL A 228 3.82 -4.33 -3.63
CA VAL A 228 4.34 -4.65 -2.29
C VAL A 228 3.23 -4.48 -1.26
N GLU A 229 2.45 -3.40 -1.31
CA GLU A 229 1.30 -3.18 -0.43
C GLU A 229 0.23 -4.27 -0.63
N GLU A 230 -0.06 -4.68 -1.87
CA GLU A 230 -0.94 -5.83 -2.14
C GLU A 230 -0.37 -7.14 -1.57
N LEU A 231 0.94 -7.39 -1.67
CA LEU A 231 1.56 -8.57 -1.07
C LEU A 231 1.52 -8.55 0.45
N GLU A 232 1.72 -7.40 1.09
CA GLU A 232 1.59 -7.25 2.54
C GLU A 232 0.16 -7.53 2.99
N THR A 233 -0.84 -6.94 2.33
CA THR A 233 -2.27 -7.19 2.65
C THR A 233 -2.65 -8.66 2.47
N THR A 234 -2.24 -9.30 1.37
CA THR A 234 -2.52 -10.73 1.16
C THR A 234 -1.81 -11.62 2.18
N ASN A 235 -0.63 -11.23 2.65
CA ASN A 235 0.08 -11.96 3.69
C ASN A 235 -0.60 -11.80 5.06
N GLU A 236 -1.10 -10.61 5.39
CA GLU A 236 -1.93 -10.38 6.59
C GLU A 236 -3.25 -11.17 6.54
N GLU A 237 -3.92 -11.20 5.38
CA GLU A 237 -5.12 -12.02 5.18
C GLU A 237 -4.82 -13.51 5.36
N LEU A 238 -3.73 -14.01 4.76
CA LEU A 238 -3.30 -15.41 4.95
C LEU A 238 -3.00 -15.72 6.41
N GLN A 239 -2.29 -14.84 7.12
CA GLN A 239 -2.03 -15.03 8.54
C GLN A 239 -3.34 -15.07 9.34
N SER A 240 -4.28 -14.17 9.06
CA SER A 240 -5.60 -14.19 9.70
C SER A 240 -6.35 -15.50 9.42
N THR A 241 -6.30 -16.04 8.20
CA THR A 241 -6.94 -17.33 7.90
C THR A 241 -6.28 -18.50 8.63
N VAL A 242 -4.96 -18.42 8.87
CA VAL A 242 -4.24 -19.42 9.66
C VAL A 242 -4.68 -19.35 11.12
N GLU A 243 -4.77 -18.15 11.71
CA GLU A 243 -5.24 -17.95 13.08
C GLU A 243 -6.71 -18.41 13.26
N GLU A 244 -7.56 -18.13 12.27
CA GLU A 244 -8.95 -18.61 12.27
C GLU A 244 -9.02 -20.14 12.18
N LEU A 245 -8.23 -20.77 11.30
CA LEU A 245 -8.14 -22.23 11.21
C LEU A 245 -7.63 -22.87 12.50
N GLU A 246 -6.62 -22.28 13.15
CA GLU A 246 -6.13 -22.75 14.44
C GLU A 246 -7.22 -22.67 15.51
N THR A 247 -7.96 -21.57 15.55
CA THR A 247 -9.12 -21.41 16.45
C THR A 247 -10.20 -22.46 16.19
N THR A 248 -10.58 -22.70 14.92
CA THR A 248 -11.57 -23.74 14.60
C THR A 248 -11.09 -25.14 14.97
N ASN A 249 -9.77 -25.40 14.88
CA ASN A 249 -9.20 -26.67 15.27
C ASN A 249 -9.22 -26.85 16.80
N GLU A 250 -8.96 -25.79 17.56
CA GLU A 250 -9.11 -25.80 19.02
C GLU A 250 -10.57 -26.01 19.44
N GLU A 251 -11.52 -25.35 18.77
CA GLU A 251 -12.96 -25.57 19.01
C GLU A 251 -13.37 -27.01 18.69
N LEU A 252 -12.90 -27.58 17.57
CA LEU A 252 -13.12 -28.99 17.24
C LEU A 252 -12.53 -29.93 18.29
N HIS A 253 -11.32 -29.63 18.81
CA HIS A 253 -10.73 -30.42 19.88
C HIS A 253 -11.58 -30.34 21.16
N SER A 254 -12.03 -29.15 21.54
CA SER A 254 -12.91 -28.95 22.70
C SER A 254 -14.23 -29.69 22.55
N THR A 255 -14.88 -29.62 21.38
CA THR A 255 -16.13 -30.36 21.13
C THR A 255 -15.92 -31.87 21.17
N ASN A 256 -14.77 -32.36 20.71
CA ASN A 256 -14.43 -33.77 20.83
C ASN A 256 -14.24 -34.19 22.29
N GLU A 257 -13.56 -33.39 23.11
CA GLU A 257 -13.44 -33.63 24.56
C GLU A 257 -14.80 -33.63 25.29
N GLU A 258 -15.69 -32.70 24.92
CA GLU A 258 -17.06 -32.67 25.44
C GLU A 258 -17.87 -33.91 25.03
N LEU A 259 -17.73 -34.37 23.79
CA LEU A 259 -18.37 -35.60 23.32
C LEU A 259 -17.85 -36.84 24.04
N GLU A 260 -16.54 -36.93 24.26
CA GLU A 260 -15.94 -38.02 25.04
C GLU A 260 -16.47 -38.02 26.49
N THR A 261 -16.58 -36.85 27.10
CA THR A 261 -17.14 -36.68 28.45
C THR A 261 -18.61 -37.11 28.49
N MET A 262 -19.44 -36.65 27.56
CA MET A 262 -20.85 -37.07 27.46
C MET A 262 -20.98 -38.58 27.24
N ASN A 263 -20.11 -39.18 26.43
CA ASN A 263 -20.15 -40.62 26.19
C ASN A 263 -19.79 -41.40 27.46
N ALA A 264 -18.80 -40.93 28.23
CA ALA A 264 -18.46 -41.50 29.54
C ALA A 264 -19.62 -41.37 30.54
N GLU A 265 -20.29 -40.22 30.61
CA GLU A 265 -21.49 -40.01 31.45
C GLU A 265 -22.65 -40.92 31.03
N LEU A 266 -22.90 -41.08 29.73
CA LEU A 266 -23.89 -42.02 29.21
C LEU A 266 -23.55 -43.47 29.57
N HIS A 267 -22.28 -43.84 29.52
CA HIS A 267 -21.87 -45.18 29.92
C HIS A 267 -22.09 -45.41 31.41
N SER A 268 -21.71 -44.44 32.26
CA SER A 268 -21.93 -44.48 33.70
C SER A 268 -23.42 -44.56 34.06
N THR A 269 -24.27 -43.77 33.42
CA THR A 269 -25.73 -43.81 33.67
C THR A 269 -26.35 -45.13 33.22
N ASN A 270 -25.84 -45.72 32.13
CA ASN A 270 -26.28 -47.03 31.68
C ASN A 270 -25.86 -48.14 32.67
N GLU A 271 -24.65 -48.08 33.23
CA GLU A 271 -24.19 -48.99 34.29
C GLU A 271 -25.05 -48.85 35.57
N GLU A 272 -25.40 -47.62 35.96
CA GLU A 272 -26.28 -47.37 37.10
C GLU A 272 -27.70 -47.90 36.87
N LEU A 273 -28.27 -47.67 35.68
CA LEU A 273 -29.58 -48.22 35.30
C LEU A 273 -29.58 -49.75 35.31
N GLN A 274 -28.50 -50.37 34.83
CA GLN A 274 -28.37 -51.82 34.83
C GLN A 274 -28.32 -52.36 36.26
N THR A 275 -27.56 -51.70 37.14
CA THR A 275 -27.50 -52.04 38.57
C THR A 275 -28.87 -51.94 39.24
N ILE A 276 -29.61 -50.86 38.98
CA ILE A 276 -30.98 -50.68 39.50
C ILE A 276 -31.93 -51.75 38.95
N ASN A 277 -31.80 -52.11 37.67
CA ASN A 277 -32.62 -53.17 37.07
C ASN A 277 -32.37 -54.52 37.76
N ASP A 278 -31.10 -54.84 38.00
CA ASP A 278 -30.71 -56.08 38.69
C ASP A 278 -31.21 -56.08 40.15
N GLU A 279 -31.16 -54.94 40.85
CA GLU A 279 -31.74 -54.81 42.19
C GLU A 279 -33.26 -55.00 42.19
N LEU A 280 -33.97 -54.37 41.24
CA LEU A 280 -35.41 -54.55 41.08
C LEU A 280 -35.78 -56.01 40.79
N ARG A 281 -35.01 -56.69 39.95
CA ARG A 281 -35.20 -58.13 39.67
C ARG A 281 -34.99 -58.97 40.93
N MET A 282 -33.94 -58.71 41.70
CA MET A 282 -33.72 -59.39 42.99
C MET A 282 -34.86 -59.15 43.96
N ARG A 283 -35.35 -57.90 44.08
CA ARG A 283 -36.51 -57.57 44.92
C ARG A 283 -37.79 -58.24 44.45
N THR A 284 -37.98 -58.38 43.15
CA THR A 284 -39.13 -59.08 42.57
C THR A 284 -39.05 -60.56 42.92
N ASN A 285 -37.90 -61.20 42.73
CA ASN A 285 -37.70 -62.59 43.11
C ASN A 285 -37.89 -62.83 44.62
N GLU A 286 -37.39 -61.92 45.47
CA GLU A 286 -37.57 -61.99 46.92
C GLU A 286 -39.05 -61.89 47.31
N LEU A 287 -39.81 -61.02 46.64
CA LEU A 287 -41.27 -60.91 46.82
C LEU A 287 -42.00 -62.18 46.36
N ASP A 288 -41.62 -62.74 45.21
CA ASP A 288 -42.20 -63.97 44.68
C ASP A 288 -41.92 -65.14 45.63
N GLU A 289 -40.70 -65.29 46.13
CA GLU A 289 -40.33 -66.32 47.14
C GLU A 289 -41.13 -66.17 48.44
N LEU A 290 -41.30 -64.93 48.93
CA LEU A 290 -42.14 -64.67 50.10
C LEU A 290 -43.61 -65.00 49.85
N ASN A 291 -44.11 -64.69 48.65
CA ASN A 291 -45.49 -64.99 48.28
C ASN A 291 -45.72 -66.51 48.19
N ASP A 292 -44.83 -67.25 47.52
CA ASP A 292 -44.87 -68.71 47.43
C ASP A 292 -44.80 -69.38 48.81
N PHE A 293 -44.00 -68.83 49.73
CA PHE A 293 -43.92 -69.28 51.11
C PHE A 293 -45.25 -69.07 51.85
N LEU A 294 -45.87 -67.90 51.71
CA LEU A 294 -47.18 -67.62 52.31
C LEU A 294 -48.27 -68.53 51.73
N GLU A 295 -48.29 -68.74 50.42
CA GLU A 295 -49.21 -69.67 49.76
C GLU A 295 -49.02 -71.10 50.28
N SER A 296 -47.76 -71.56 50.42
CA SER A 296 -47.45 -72.88 50.96
C SER A 296 -47.97 -73.06 52.40
N ILE A 297 -47.85 -72.04 53.25
CA ILE A 297 -48.43 -72.05 54.60
C ILE A 297 -49.96 -72.18 54.51
N LEU A 298 -50.62 -71.35 53.69
CA LEU A 298 -52.07 -71.34 53.56
C LEU A 298 -52.62 -72.67 53.02
N VAL A 299 -51.89 -73.35 52.12
CA VAL A 299 -52.24 -74.68 51.60
C VAL A 299 -52.01 -75.79 52.63
N SER A 300 -50.96 -75.67 53.45
CA SER A 300 -50.66 -76.67 54.48
C SER A 300 -51.66 -76.67 55.66
N GLN A 301 -52.44 -75.59 55.81
CA GLN A 301 -53.47 -75.47 56.83
C GLN A 301 -54.62 -76.46 56.59
N ARG A 302 -54.88 -77.31 57.59
CA ARG A 302 -55.89 -78.39 57.50
C ARG A 302 -57.35 -77.91 57.63
N GLY A 303 -57.54 -76.73 58.21
CA GLY A 303 -58.83 -76.05 58.37
C GLY A 303 -59.13 -75.06 57.25
N GLY A 304 -60.41 -74.78 57.03
CA GLY A 304 -60.81 -73.65 56.19
C GLY A 304 -60.34 -72.34 56.81
N MET A 305 -59.60 -71.53 56.08
CA MET A 305 -59.23 -70.18 56.50
C MET A 305 -59.91 -69.16 55.60
N ALA A 306 -60.52 -68.16 56.22
CA ALA A 306 -60.99 -66.94 55.57
C ALA A 306 -60.47 -65.74 56.33
N VAL A 307 -59.92 -64.75 55.64
CA VAL A 307 -59.56 -63.46 56.25
C VAL A 307 -60.51 -62.43 55.72
N ILE A 308 -61.13 -61.64 56.61
CA ILE A 308 -62.05 -60.56 56.24
C ILE A 308 -61.51 -59.22 56.73
N ASP A 309 -61.73 -58.16 55.96
CA ASP A 309 -61.40 -56.80 56.37
C ASP A 309 -62.46 -56.19 57.32
N ARG A 310 -62.28 -54.93 57.71
CA ARG A 310 -63.24 -54.20 58.56
C ARG A 310 -64.62 -54.01 57.93
N ASP A 311 -64.70 -54.04 56.60
CA ASP A 311 -65.96 -53.93 55.84
C ASP A 311 -66.60 -55.31 55.59
N LEU A 312 -66.10 -56.35 56.26
CA LEU A 312 -66.54 -57.74 56.16
C LEU A 312 -66.37 -58.32 54.76
N ARG A 313 -65.45 -57.77 53.95
CA ARG A 313 -65.10 -58.35 52.65
C ARG A 313 -64.02 -59.39 52.82
N VAL A 314 -64.16 -60.51 52.13
CA VAL A 314 -63.14 -61.56 52.11
C VAL A 314 -61.90 -61.04 51.39
N THR A 315 -60.74 -61.23 52.00
CA THR A 315 -59.42 -60.85 51.47
C THR A 315 -58.58 -62.09 51.17
N VAL A 316 -58.71 -63.13 51.98
CA VAL A 316 -58.06 -64.43 51.78
C VAL A 316 -59.10 -65.53 51.91
N TRP A 317 -59.06 -66.51 51.00
CA TRP A 317 -59.90 -67.71 51.04
C TRP A 317 -59.08 -68.93 50.63
N ASN A 318 -58.61 -69.71 51.60
CA ASN A 318 -57.72 -70.83 51.30
C ASN A 318 -58.46 -71.99 50.58
N GLN A 319 -57.69 -72.89 49.97
CA GLN A 319 -58.21 -74.03 49.22
C GLN A 319 -59.16 -74.91 50.07
N ARG A 320 -58.88 -75.04 51.37
CA ARG A 320 -59.70 -75.83 52.28
C ARG A 320 -61.09 -75.21 52.50
N SER A 321 -61.19 -73.88 52.63
CA SER A 321 -62.47 -73.18 52.66
C SER A 321 -63.26 -73.40 51.37
N ALA A 322 -62.59 -73.40 50.22
CA ALA A 322 -63.23 -73.70 48.94
C ALA A 322 -63.76 -75.15 48.88
N GLU A 323 -63.02 -76.10 49.44
CA GLU A 323 -63.46 -77.49 49.55
C GLU A 323 -64.59 -77.72 50.55
N LEU A 324 -64.63 -76.96 51.66
CA LEU A 324 -65.66 -77.08 52.68
C LEU A 324 -66.98 -76.48 52.18
N TRP A 325 -66.92 -75.28 51.59
CA TRP A 325 -68.09 -74.46 51.32
C TRP A 325 -68.50 -74.39 49.85
N GLY A 326 -67.63 -74.81 48.91
CA GLY A 326 -67.96 -74.88 47.48
C GLY A 326 -67.75 -73.59 46.70
N VAL A 327 -67.30 -72.50 47.34
CA VAL A 327 -66.92 -71.23 46.69
C VAL A 327 -65.44 -71.26 46.34
N ARG A 328 -65.08 -70.96 45.08
CA ARG A 328 -63.68 -71.06 44.63
C ARG A 328 -62.79 -69.97 45.27
N SER A 329 -61.51 -70.27 45.47
CA SER A 329 -60.52 -69.36 46.08
C SER A 329 -60.24 -68.08 45.29
N ASP A 330 -60.56 -68.05 44.00
CA ASP A 330 -60.50 -66.87 43.12
C ASP A 330 -61.82 -66.07 43.09
N GLU A 331 -62.95 -66.68 43.47
CA GLU A 331 -64.28 -66.05 43.45
C GLU A 331 -64.64 -65.39 44.79
N ALA A 332 -64.19 -65.96 45.91
CA ALA A 332 -64.55 -65.47 47.24
C ALA A 332 -63.95 -64.08 47.60
N PRO A 333 -62.67 -63.77 47.31
CA PRO A 333 -62.09 -62.46 47.65
C PRO A 333 -62.87 -61.29 47.03
N GLY A 334 -63.05 -60.22 47.79
CA GLY A 334 -63.81 -59.01 47.44
C GLY A 334 -65.31 -59.10 47.73
N GLN A 335 -65.88 -60.30 47.85
CA GLN A 335 -67.28 -60.48 48.22
C GLN A 335 -67.51 -60.21 49.72
N HIS A 336 -68.70 -59.75 50.06
CA HIS A 336 -69.09 -59.53 51.45
C HIS A 336 -69.36 -60.89 52.11
N PHE A 337 -68.64 -61.22 53.18
CA PHE A 337 -68.64 -62.54 53.84
C PHE A 337 -70.04 -63.02 54.25
N LEU A 338 -70.88 -62.11 54.77
CA LEU A 338 -72.25 -62.45 55.17
C LEU A 338 -73.20 -62.76 53.99
N ASN A 339 -72.80 -62.40 52.77
CA ASN A 339 -73.62 -62.60 51.58
C ASN A 339 -73.17 -63.84 50.78
N LEU A 340 -72.15 -64.56 51.24
CA LEU A 340 -71.71 -65.79 50.61
C LEU A 340 -72.79 -66.85 50.78
N ASP A 341 -73.18 -67.48 49.67
CA ASP A 341 -74.11 -68.61 49.67
C ASP A 341 -73.36 -69.90 50.08
N ILE A 342 -73.06 -69.99 51.37
CA ILE A 342 -72.35 -71.10 51.99
C ILE A 342 -73.22 -71.70 53.09
N GLY A 343 -73.13 -73.02 53.30
CA GLY A 343 -73.93 -73.71 54.32
C GLY A 343 -73.50 -73.46 55.78
N LEU A 344 -72.64 -72.46 56.02
CA LEU A 344 -72.31 -71.96 57.35
C LEU A 344 -73.31 -70.86 57.72
N PRO A 345 -74.00 -70.91 58.88
CA PRO A 345 -74.89 -69.83 59.31
C PRO A 345 -74.09 -68.57 59.72
N VAL A 346 -73.66 -67.80 58.72
CA VAL A 346 -72.77 -66.64 58.87
C VAL A 346 -73.37 -65.50 59.70
N GLU A 347 -74.70 -65.37 59.78
CA GLU A 347 -75.36 -64.38 60.65
C GLU A 347 -75.13 -64.68 62.14
N ASP A 348 -75.00 -65.96 62.52
CA ASP A 348 -74.72 -66.35 63.91
C ASP A 348 -73.27 -66.08 64.31
N LEU A 349 -72.35 -65.96 63.34
CA LEU A 349 -70.97 -65.53 63.54
C LEU A 349 -70.83 -64.01 63.69
N ARG A 350 -71.80 -63.23 63.21
CA ARG A 350 -71.73 -61.77 63.17
C ARG A 350 -71.47 -61.10 64.53
N PRO A 351 -72.09 -61.52 65.66
CA PRO A 351 -71.78 -60.95 66.96
C PRO A 351 -70.32 -61.19 67.38
N ALA A 352 -69.81 -62.40 67.13
CA ALA A 352 -68.42 -62.76 67.44
C ALA A 352 -67.42 -61.99 66.58
N ILE A 353 -67.68 -61.85 65.28
CA ILE A 353 -66.86 -61.04 64.36
C ILE A 353 -66.80 -59.59 64.85
N LYS A 354 -67.94 -58.99 65.22
CA LYS A 354 -68.00 -57.62 65.77
C LYS A 354 -67.25 -57.48 67.09
N ALA A 355 -67.33 -58.47 67.98
CA ALA A 355 -66.61 -58.46 69.26
C ALA A 355 -65.09 -58.45 69.05
N VAL A 356 -64.59 -59.23 68.08
CA VAL A 356 -63.15 -59.26 67.71
C VAL A 356 -62.73 -57.97 67.00
N LEU A 357 -63.54 -57.47 66.05
CA LEU A 357 -63.24 -56.21 65.34
C LEU A 357 -63.21 -54.99 66.26
N SER A 358 -64.04 -54.97 67.30
CA SER A 358 -64.09 -53.89 68.28
C SER A 358 -63.02 -54.00 69.37
N GLY A 359 -62.23 -55.08 69.38
CA GLY A 359 -61.22 -55.35 70.41
C GLY A 359 -61.83 -55.71 71.78
N THR A 360 -63.09 -56.13 71.81
CA THR A 360 -63.77 -56.55 73.05
C THR A 360 -63.30 -57.94 73.50
N THR A 361 -62.87 -58.78 72.56
CA THR A 361 -62.37 -60.14 72.79
C THR A 361 -61.18 -60.43 71.89
N ASP A 362 -60.08 -60.94 72.44
CA ASP A 362 -58.87 -61.26 71.67
C ASP A 362 -59.02 -62.52 70.81
N HIS A 363 -59.91 -63.43 71.19
CA HIS A 363 -60.26 -64.62 70.42
C HIS A 363 -61.74 -64.94 70.65
N GLY A 364 -62.43 -65.35 69.59
CA GLY A 364 -63.80 -65.86 69.66
C GLY A 364 -63.84 -67.29 69.15
N GLU A 365 -64.68 -68.14 69.72
CA GLU A 365 -64.91 -69.49 69.21
C GLU A 365 -66.41 -69.75 69.21
N VAL A 366 -66.93 -70.17 68.05
CA VAL A 366 -68.34 -70.47 67.87
C VAL A 366 -68.47 -71.81 67.16
N ALA A 367 -69.19 -72.74 67.78
CA ALA A 367 -69.55 -74.01 67.15
C ALA A 367 -70.96 -73.91 66.58
N LEU A 368 -71.09 -74.10 65.27
CA LEU A 368 -72.35 -73.98 64.55
C LEU A 368 -72.62 -75.26 63.77
N GLU A 369 -73.88 -75.69 63.73
CA GLU A 369 -74.31 -76.72 62.78
C GLU A 369 -74.27 -76.10 61.38
N ALA A 370 -73.47 -76.70 60.50
CA ALA A 370 -73.23 -76.21 59.15
C ALA A 370 -73.36 -77.34 58.14
N THR A 371 -73.74 -77.00 56.92
CA THR A 371 -73.85 -77.95 55.82
C THR A 371 -72.69 -77.73 54.85
N ASN A 372 -71.87 -78.76 54.60
CA ASN A 372 -70.79 -78.64 53.64
C ASN A 372 -71.30 -78.65 52.18
N ARG A 373 -70.42 -78.41 51.20
CA ARG A 373 -70.77 -78.45 49.76
C ARG A 373 -71.40 -79.76 49.26
N ARG A 374 -71.31 -80.85 50.03
CA ARG A 374 -71.87 -82.17 49.69
C ARG A 374 -73.26 -82.39 50.32
N GLY A 375 -73.82 -81.38 51.00
CA GLY A 375 -75.12 -81.48 51.67
C GLY A 375 -75.08 -82.27 52.97
N ARG A 376 -73.89 -82.48 53.57
CA ARG A 376 -73.74 -83.19 54.85
C ARG A 376 -73.67 -82.16 55.98
N ASP A 377 -74.53 -82.35 56.98
CA ASP A 377 -74.50 -81.56 58.21
C ASP A 377 -73.37 -82.03 59.12
N PHE A 378 -72.62 -81.07 59.65
CA PHE A 378 -71.52 -81.29 60.57
C PHE A 378 -71.43 -80.11 61.56
N LEU A 379 -70.76 -80.32 62.69
CA LEU A 379 -70.48 -79.24 63.62
C LEU A 379 -69.20 -78.52 63.15
N CYS A 380 -69.35 -77.29 62.66
CA CYS A 380 -68.23 -76.44 62.27
C CYS A 380 -67.82 -75.58 63.46
N ARG A 381 -66.60 -75.78 63.94
CA ARG A 381 -66.00 -74.91 64.95
C ARG A 381 -65.22 -73.82 64.26
N THR A 382 -65.72 -72.60 64.41
CA THR A 382 -65.12 -71.41 63.82
C THR A 382 -64.39 -70.63 64.91
N SER A 383 -63.07 -70.62 64.85
CA SER A 383 -62.22 -69.75 65.67
C SER A 383 -62.01 -68.42 64.96
N LEU A 384 -62.18 -67.32 65.67
CA LEU A 384 -62.02 -65.96 65.19
C LEU A 384 -60.85 -65.30 65.93
N ALA A 385 -59.88 -64.81 65.19
CA ALA A 385 -58.73 -64.07 65.71
C ALA A 385 -58.60 -62.72 65.00
N PRO A 386 -58.16 -61.65 65.68
CA PRO A 386 -57.96 -60.36 65.04
C PRO A 386 -56.76 -60.40 64.07
N LEU A 387 -56.95 -59.86 62.87
CA LEU A 387 -55.82 -59.57 61.98
C LEU A 387 -55.20 -58.24 62.42
N LEU A 388 -54.03 -58.29 63.05
CA LEU A 388 -53.34 -57.10 63.54
C LEU A 388 -52.46 -56.47 62.45
N GLY A 389 -52.52 -55.15 62.33
CA GLY A 389 -51.54 -54.37 61.57
C GLY A 389 -50.20 -54.26 62.30
N THR A 390 -49.20 -53.72 61.62
CA THR A 390 -47.88 -53.40 62.23
C THR A 390 -48.01 -52.43 63.42
N ASP A 391 -49.04 -51.59 63.40
CA ASP A 391 -49.44 -50.64 64.43
C ASP A 391 -50.30 -51.25 65.55
N HIS A 392 -50.47 -52.57 65.57
CA HIS A 392 -51.33 -53.31 66.52
C HIS A 392 -52.81 -52.93 66.46
N SER A 393 -53.24 -52.21 65.41
CA SER A 393 -54.66 -51.96 65.15
C SER A 393 -55.30 -53.18 64.48
N VAL A 394 -56.53 -53.50 64.86
CA VAL A 394 -57.28 -54.62 64.24
C VAL A 394 -57.67 -54.21 62.82
N ARG A 395 -57.05 -54.78 61.80
CA ARG A 395 -57.34 -54.51 60.37
C ARG A 395 -58.44 -55.40 59.80
N GLY A 396 -58.76 -56.49 60.49
CA GLY A 396 -59.72 -57.48 60.03
C GLY A 396 -59.86 -58.63 61.02
N VAL A 397 -60.48 -59.71 60.57
CA VAL A 397 -60.65 -60.95 61.35
C VAL A 397 -60.22 -62.14 60.51
N ILE A 398 -59.46 -63.03 61.13
CA ILE A 398 -59.11 -64.34 60.60
C ILE A 398 -60.12 -65.33 61.16
N LEU A 399 -60.83 -66.03 60.27
CA LEU A 399 -61.74 -67.11 60.60
C LEU A 399 -61.07 -68.43 60.22
N LEU A 400 -60.89 -69.29 61.21
CA LEU A 400 -60.45 -70.67 61.05
C LEU A 400 -61.65 -71.59 61.29
N MET A 401 -61.99 -72.38 60.30
CA MET A 401 -63.18 -73.21 60.23
C MET A 401 -62.77 -74.67 60.18
N ASP A 402 -62.96 -75.38 61.28
CA ASP A 402 -62.63 -76.79 61.41
C ASP A 402 -63.89 -77.64 61.58
N GLU A 403 -63.92 -78.80 60.92
CA GLU A 403 -64.93 -79.84 61.19
C GLU A 403 -64.56 -80.52 62.52
N VAL A 404 -65.49 -80.53 63.47
CA VAL A 404 -65.30 -81.25 64.74
C VAL A 404 -65.67 -82.71 64.52
N GLU A 405 -64.67 -83.59 64.49
CA GLU A 405 -64.89 -85.03 64.52
C GLU A 405 -65.42 -85.43 65.91
N ASN A 406 -66.64 -85.97 65.96
CA ASN A 406 -67.11 -86.68 67.15
C ASN A 406 -66.46 -88.06 67.18
N GLY A 407 -65.26 -88.16 67.77
CA GLY A 407 -64.57 -89.44 68.00
C GLY A 407 -63.10 -89.29 68.33
#